data_AF-A0A0F8WTG6-F1
#
_entry.id   AF-A0A0F8WTG6-F1
#
_cell.length_a   1.000
_cell.length_b   1.000
_cell.length_c   1.000
_cell.angle_alpha   90.00
_cell.angle_beta   90.00
_cell.angle_gamma   90.00
#
_symmetry.space_group_name_H-M   'P 1'
#
loop_
_entity.id
_entity.type
_entity.pdbx_description
1 polymer ?
#
loop_
_entity_poly.entity_id
_entity_poly.type
_entity_poly.pdbx_seq_one_letter_code
_entity_poly.pdbx_strand_id
1 'polypeptide(L)'
;MTAPHELKYWVALNRIAGLGRVRYSLLESHFPSMEDAWNAGASELRAAGLDAKLASRIASERANLSPDTELERLAKHNVTALTWHDPAYPARLKEIY
;
A
#
# COMPACT_ATOMS: atom_id res chain seq x y z
N MET A 1 15.21 -2.37 3.66
CA MET A 1 14.44 -3.61 3.81
C MET A 1 13.09 -3.22 4.39
N THR A 2 12.00 -3.38 3.64
CA THR A 2 10.65 -3.17 4.21
C THR A 2 10.42 -4.28 5.23
N ALA A 3 9.98 -3.93 6.43
CA ALA A 3 9.71 -4.92 7.45
C ALA A 3 8.55 -5.84 7.02
N PRO A 4 8.53 -7.14 7.38
CA PRO A 4 7.45 -8.06 7.02
C PRO A 4 6.07 -7.56 7.47
N HIS A 5 6.00 -6.80 8.57
CA HIS A 5 4.78 -6.19 9.08
C HIS A 5 4.27 -5.03 8.23
N GLU A 6 5.13 -4.36 7.45
CA GLU A 6 4.71 -3.29 6.55
C GLU A 6 4.19 -3.85 5.23
N LEU A 7 4.78 -4.95 4.75
CA LEU A 7 4.44 -5.54 3.45
C LEU A 7 2.95 -5.89 3.32
N LYS A 8 2.30 -6.34 4.40
CA LYS A 8 0.86 -6.62 4.39
C LYS A 8 0.01 -5.39 4.07
N TYR A 9 0.41 -4.21 4.55
CA TYR A 9 -0.31 -2.96 4.28
C TYR A 9 -0.09 -2.50 2.85
N TRP A 10 1.12 -2.67 2.31
CA TRP A 10 1.40 -2.46 0.89
C TRP A 10 0.50 -3.31 -0.01
N VAL A 11 0.40 -4.61 0.29
CA VAL A 11 -0.45 -5.56 -0.43
C VAL A 11 -1.92 -5.17 -0.31
N ALA A 12 -2.41 -4.87 0.90
CA ALA A 12 -3.80 -4.52 1.13
C ALA A 12 -4.21 -3.24 0.37
N LEU A 13 -3.36 -2.20 0.41
CA LEU A 13 -3.55 -0.98 -0.38
C LEU A 13 -3.54 -1.26 -1.90
N ASN A 14 -2.75 -2.24 -2.36
CA ASN A 14 -2.66 -2.58 -3.78
C ASN A 14 -3.95 -3.22 -4.32
N ARG A 15 -4.74 -3.84 -3.45
CA ARG A 15 -6.06 -4.39 -3.83
C ARG A 15 -7.07 -3.31 -4.17
N ILE A 16 -6.86 -2.09 -3.66
CA ILE A 16 -7.79 -0.97 -3.84
C ILE A 16 -7.52 -0.29 -5.17
N ALA A 17 -8.52 -0.35 -6.06
CA ALA A 17 -8.39 0.19 -7.40
C ALA A 17 -8.24 1.72 -7.39
N GLY A 18 -7.15 2.20 -8.01
CA GLY A 18 -6.82 3.62 -8.16
C GLY A 18 -5.55 4.05 -7.42
N LEU A 19 -4.98 3.19 -6.58
CA LEU A 19 -3.66 3.40 -5.96
C LEU A 19 -2.55 2.95 -6.92
N GLY A 20 -1.95 3.94 -7.60
CA GLY A 20 -0.78 3.76 -8.46
C GLY A 20 0.47 4.41 -7.86
N ARG A 21 1.62 4.29 -8.55
CA ARG A 21 2.94 4.74 -8.07
C ARG A 21 2.96 6.15 -7.46
N VAL A 22 2.34 7.13 -8.13
CA VAL A 22 2.30 8.52 -7.65
C VAL A 22 1.60 8.63 -6.30
N ARG A 23 0.46 7.94 -6.13
CA ARG A 23 -0.31 7.99 -4.88
C ARG A 23 0.38 7.24 -3.74
N TYR A 24 1.09 6.16 -4.04
CA TYR A 24 1.97 5.53 -3.04
C TYR A 24 3.08 6.49 -2.61
N SER A 25 3.73 7.18 -3.54
CA SER A 25 4.75 8.18 -3.19
C SER A 25 4.17 9.31 -2.31
N LEU A 26 2.93 9.72 -2.55
CA LEU A 26 2.24 10.70 -1.69
C LEU A 26 2.02 10.15 -0.28
N LEU A 27 1.53 8.92 -0.16
CA LEU A 27 1.35 8.25 1.14
C LEU A 27 2.69 8.09 1.88
N GLU A 28 3.75 7.64 1.20
CA GLU A 28 5.11 7.53 1.78
C GLU A 28 5.67 8.89 2.21
N SER A 29 5.34 9.96 1.50
CA SER A 29 5.82 11.31 1.85
C SER A 29 5.07 11.92 3.04
N HIS A 30 3.84 11.47 3.31
CA HIS A 30 2.98 12.05 4.34
C HIS A 30 2.94 11.22 5.62
N PHE A 31 2.93 9.89 5.48
CA PHE A 31 2.84 8.95 6.60
C PHE A 31 4.22 8.34 6.88
N PRO A 32 4.58 8.20 8.17
CA PRO A 32 5.86 7.61 8.55
C PRO A 32 5.92 6.09 8.28
N SER A 33 4.79 5.42 8.16
CA SER A 33 4.68 4.01 7.77
C SER A 33 3.44 3.74 6.92
N MET A 34 3.44 2.62 6.18
CA MET A 34 2.23 2.18 5.48
C MET A 34 1.12 1.68 6.42
N GLU A 35 1.49 1.28 7.63
CA GLU A 35 0.52 0.98 8.68
C GLU A 35 -0.29 2.21 9.08
N ASP A 36 0.39 3.35 9.25
CA ASP A 36 -0.27 4.63 9.52
C ASP A 36 -1.14 5.05 8.33
N ALA A 37 -0.64 4.92 7.10
CA ALA A 37 -1.42 5.20 5.89
C ALA A 37 -2.66 4.30 5.77
N TRP A 38 -2.57 3.02 6.17
CA TRP A 38 -3.70 2.10 6.18
C TRP A 38 -4.71 2.46 7.26
N ASN A 39 -4.26 2.84 8.46
CA ASN A 39 -5.11 3.21 9.58
C ASN A 39 -5.67 4.65 9.48
N ALA A 40 -5.09 5.49 8.62
CA ALA A 40 -5.50 6.86 8.37
C ALA A 40 -6.98 6.99 7.97
N GLY A 41 -7.63 8.04 8.47
CA GLY A 41 -8.99 8.39 8.08
C GLY A 41 -9.06 9.00 6.68
N ALA A 42 -10.28 9.08 6.12
CA ALA A 42 -10.49 9.72 4.81
C ALA A 42 -10.07 11.20 4.77
N SER A 43 -9.99 11.88 5.91
CA SER A 43 -9.51 13.27 6.01
C SER A 43 -7.98 13.35 5.95
N GLU A 44 -7.27 12.42 6.60
CA GLU A 44 -5.80 12.36 6.57
C GLU A 44 -5.29 11.90 5.21
N LEU A 45 -5.95 10.93 4.59
CA LEU A 45 -5.66 10.52 3.21
C LEU A 45 -5.82 11.70 2.23
N ARG A 46 -6.82 12.56 2.45
CA ARG A 46 -6.96 13.80 1.67
C ARG A 46 -5.82 14.79 1.95
N ALA A 47 -5.39 14.91 3.20
CA ALA A 47 -4.24 15.75 3.58
C ALA A 47 -2.92 15.25 2.95
N ALA A 48 -2.80 13.94 2.74
CA ALA A 48 -1.71 13.34 1.97
C ALA A 48 -1.78 13.62 0.45
N GLY A 49 -2.82 14.31 -0.04
CA GLY A 49 -2.98 14.68 -1.45
C GLY A 49 -3.79 13.67 -2.27
N LEU A 50 -4.52 12.74 -1.63
CA LEU A 50 -5.43 11.85 -2.34
C LEU A 50 -6.78 12.53 -2.60
N ASP A 51 -7.36 12.23 -3.76
CA ASP A 51 -8.71 12.68 -4.12
C ASP A 51 -9.76 12.18 -3.11
N ALA A 52 -10.77 13.00 -2.80
CA ALA A 52 -11.82 12.65 -1.85
C ALA A 52 -12.54 11.33 -2.20
N LYS A 53 -12.73 11.06 -3.50
CA LYS A 53 -13.31 9.80 -4.00
C LYS A 53 -12.46 8.60 -3.67
N LEU A 54 -11.13 8.73 -3.83
CA LEU A 54 -10.20 7.65 -3.51
C LEU A 54 -10.07 7.46 -2.00
N ALA A 55 -9.96 8.53 -1.23
CA ALA A 55 -9.90 8.47 0.23
C ALA A 55 -11.14 7.78 0.83
N SER A 56 -12.34 8.10 0.32
CA SER A 56 -13.57 7.41 0.73
C SER A 56 -13.56 5.94 0.33
N ARG A 57 -13.11 5.62 -0.90
CA ARG A 57 -13.00 4.22 -1.34
C ARG A 57 -12.04 3.43 -0.45
N ILE A 58 -10.89 3.99 -0.11
CA ILE A 58 -9.91 3.34 0.77
C ILE A 58 -10.55 3.05 2.13
N ALA A 59 -11.20 4.04 2.74
CA ALA A 59 -11.87 3.86 4.03
C ALA A 59 -12.97 2.78 3.98
N SER A 60 -13.75 2.71 2.88
CA SER A 60 -14.80 1.70 2.71
C SER A 60 -14.26 0.30 2.41
N GLU A 61 -13.27 0.16 1.52
CA GLU A 61 -12.68 -1.13 1.18
C GLU A 61 -11.84 -1.70 2.31
N ARG A 62 -11.16 -0.84 3.07
CA ARG A 62 -10.43 -1.21 4.29
C ARG A 62 -11.29 -1.98 5.29
N ALA A 63 -12.57 -1.60 5.45
CA ALA A 63 -13.47 -2.30 6.37
C ALA A 63 -13.69 -3.77 5.99
N ASN A 64 -13.49 -4.12 4.72
CA ASN A 64 -13.65 -5.48 4.20
C ASN A 64 -12.32 -6.19 3.91
N LEU A 65 -11.19 -5.48 4.02
CA LEU A 65 -9.86 -5.99 3.73
C LEU A 65 -9.08 -6.20 5.03
N SER A 66 -8.57 -7.41 5.23
CA SER A 66 -7.66 -7.73 6.33
C SER A 66 -6.24 -7.88 5.77
N PRO A 67 -5.29 -7.00 6.13
CA PRO A 67 -3.90 -7.10 5.68
C PRO A 67 -3.28 -8.46 5.99
N ASP A 68 -3.53 -9.00 7.18
CA ASP A 68 -3.00 -10.30 7.61
C ASP A 68 -3.54 -11.45 6.75
N THR A 69 -4.85 -11.46 6.48
CA THR A 69 -5.48 -12.47 5.61
C THR A 69 -4.95 -12.40 4.18
N GLU A 70 -4.65 -11.21 3.68
CA GLU A 70 -4.16 -11.04 2.32
C GLU A 70 -2.69 -11.46 2.18
N LEU A 71 -1.87 -11.25 3.22
CA LEU A 71 -0.51 -11.79 3.27
C LEU A 71 -0.52 -13.33 3.36
N GLU A 72 -1.39 -13.91 4.19
CA GLU A 72 -1.56 -15.36 4.27
C GLU A 72 -2.00 -15.98 2.94
N ARG A 73 -2.90 -15.31 2.21
CA ARG A 73 -3.31 -15.73 0.86
C ARG A 73 -2.15 -15.73 -0.12
N LEU A 74 -1.32 -14.70 -0.12
CA LEU A 74 -0.12 -14.65 -0.97
C LEU A 74 0.84 -15.80 -0.64
N ALA A 75 1.11 -16.03 0.65
CA ALA A 75 1.95 -17.13 1.11
C ALA A 75 1.39 -18.49 0.67
N LYS A 76 0.07 -18.69 0.79
CA LYS A 76 -0.62 -19.92 0.36
C LYS A 76 -0.50 -20.17 -1.15
N HIS A 77 -0.43 -19.11 -1.95
CA HIS A 77 -0.23 -19.19 -3.39
C HIS A 77 1.24 -19.18 -3.82
N ASN A 78 2.18 -19.26 -2.87
CA ASN A 78 3.62 -19.16 -3.11
C ASN A 78 4.02 -17.87 -3.85
N VAL A 79 3.26 -16.79 -3.62
CA VAL A 79 3.49 -15.47 -4.21
C VAL A 79 4.28 -14.63 -3.23
N THR A 80 5.45 -14.16 -3.65
CA THR A 80 6.26 -13.22 -2.88
C THR A 80 5.94 -11.80 -3.32
N ALA A 81 5.35 -11.00 -2.42
CA ALA A 81 5.21 -9.57 -2.65
C ALA A 81 6.56 -8.89 -2.38
N LEU A 82 7.05 -8.14 -3.37
CA LEU A 82 8.27 -7.34 -3.26
C LEU A 82 7.88 -5.87 -3.35
N THR A 83 8.34 -5.06 -2.39
CA THR A 83 8.25 -3.60 -2.51
C THR A 83 9.43 -3.10 -3.35
N TRP A 84 9.33 -1.90 -3.92
CA TRP A 84 10.46 -1.27 -4.63
C TRP A 84 11.62 -0.88 -3.70
N HIS A 85 11.42 -0.96 -2.38
CA HIS A 85 12.47 -0.85 -1.35
C HIS A 85 13.20 -2.18 -1.10
N ASP A 86 12.69 -3.27 -1.66
CA ASP A 86 13.30 -4.59 -1.53
C ASP A 86 14.53 -4.69 -2.45
N PRO A 87 15.68 -5.20 -1.94
CA PRO A 87 16.86 -5.45 -2.76
C PRO A 87 16.60 -6.47 -3.89
N ALA A 88 15.61 -7.35 -3.76
CA ALA A 88 15.22 -8.28 -4.82
C ALA A 88 14.38 -7.63 -5.93
N TYR A 89 13.93 -6.38 -5.76
CA TYR A 89 13.19 -5.66 -6.79
C TYR A 89 14.13 -5.25 -7.94
N PRO A 90 13.91 -5.73 -9.18
CA PRO A 90 14.86 -5.53 -10.28
C PRO A 90 15.13 -4.04 -10.53
N ALA A 91 16.41 -3.64 -10.50
CA ALA A 91 16.83 -2.25 -10.67
C ALA A 91 16.30 -1.63 -11.98
N ARG A 92 16.26 -2.40 -13.06
CA ARG A 92 15.72 -1.96 -14.35
C ARG A 92 14.24 -1.61 -14.33
N LEU A 93 13.48 -2.18 -13.40
CA LEU A 93 12.06 -1.85 -13.21
C LEU A 93 11.88 -0.53 -12.43
N LYS A 94 12.91 -0.09 -11.68
CA LYS A 94 12.93 1.21 -11.01
C LYS A 94 13.22 2.37 -11.97
N GLU A 95 13.79 2.09 -13.14
CA GLU A 95 14.27 3.07 -14.12
C GLU A 95 13.27 3.39 -15.25
N ILE A 96 12.10 2.73 -15.30
CA ILE A 96 11.15 2.87 -16.43
C ILE A 96 10.22 4.09 -16.30
N TYR A 97 10.55 5.10 -15.49
CA TYR A 97 9.72 6.30 -15.28
C TYR A 97 10.54 7.56 -15.07
#